data_AF-A0A0R0D0Y1-F1
#
_entry.id   AF-A0A0R0D0Y1-F1
#
_cell.length_a   1.000
_cell.length_b   1.000
_cell.length_c   1.000
_cell.angle_alpha   90.00
_cell.angle_beta   90.00
_cell.angle_gamma   90.00
#
_symmetry.space_group_name_H-M   'P 1'
#
loop_
_entity.id
_entity.type
_entity.pdbx_description
1 polymer ?
#
loop_
_entity_poly.entity_id
_entity_poly.type
_entity_poly.pdbx_seq_one_letter_code
_entity_poly.pdbx_strand_id
1 'polypeptide(L)'
;MFNTRTHLIGLVLTVLTTIPGCAPAKSPEQRLQEELVYMEYAQEPLIINRDEDGYAYTNAPQETWLGPHRFMIPANYFSSQIGPDFQGGVTMELEWPQLKPLPPGRRRVMSMPEFYALVRASLDYVDKLPWYESLEAGVSPPDDDPISRQDPDRQISHRTRDEEVFYGLQRWYVSEADRRRYQELTQGQDQITYGLPARRDIQDWYLRRDAQGHLLTRIKCESRALPDGVKIEGDRIVADPAYSRSTSCDHAFAIPKYKTLVYVGYNRVLLKDWQRIEDTIRANLDRYYVGEGEGWKHWSQR
;
A
#
# COMPACT_ATOMS: atom_id res chain seq x y z
N MET A 1 84.27 -29.17 0.05
CA MET A 1 84.04 -27.73 0.24
C MET A 1 82.61 -27.55 0.73
N PHE A 2 82.46 -27.05 1.96
CA PHE A 2 81.33 -26.32 2.58
C PHE A 2 79.88 -26.86 2.39
N ASN A 3 79.02 -26.99 3.41
CA ASN A 3 79.11 -26.69 4.84
C ASN A 3 77.93 -27.40 5.55
N THR A 4 78.20 -27.89 6.76
CA THR A 4 77.25 -28.32 7.79
C THR A 4 76.34 -27.18 8.29
N ARG A 5 75.08 -27.50 8.67
CA ARG A 5 74.49 -27.14 9.99
C ARG A 5 73.11 -27.77 10.23
N THR A 6 72.82 -27.98 11.51
CA THR A 6 71.86 -28.91 12.11
C THR A 6 70.75 -28.16 12.88
N HIS A 7 69.55 -28.78 12.97
CA HIS A 7 68.41 -28.57 13.90
C HIS A 7 67.67 -27.19 13.84
N LEU A 8 66.34 -27.04 14.01
CA LEU A 8 65.41 -27.56 15.02
C LEU A 8 63.93 -27.37 14.58
N ILE A 9 63.08 -28.35 14.92
CA ILE A 9 61.68 -28.32 15.43
C ILE A 9 60.81 -27.07 15.20
N GLY A 10 59.59 -27.27 14.69
CA GLY A 10 58.49 -26.30 14.84
C GLY A 10 57.23 -26.62 14.02
N LEU A 11 56.37 -27.51 14.53
CA LEU A 11 55.01 -27.71 14.04
C LEU A 11 54.19 -26.43 14.33
N VAL A 12 53.79 -25.68 13.30
CA VAL A 12 52.83 -24.57 13.45
C VAL A 12 51.53 -24.97 12.77
N LEU A 13 50.58 -25.41 13.60
CA LEU A 13 49.17 -25.50 13.27
C LEU A 13 48.69 -24.07 12.96
N THR A 14 48.46 -23.73 11.70
CA THR A 14 47.72 -22.50 11.38
C THR A 14 46.24 -22.85 11.39
N VAL A 15 45.58 -22.47 12.49
CA VAL A 15 44.13 -22.51 12.65
C VAL A 15 43.51 -21.65 11.56
N LEU A 16 42.79 -22.27 10.62
CA LEU A 16 41.86 -21.59 9.72
C LEU A 16 40.71 -21.05 10.58
N THR A 17 40.81 -19.80 10.99
CA THR A 17 39.66 -19.05 11.51
C THR A 17 38.78 -18.67 10.33
N THR A 18 37.78 -19.48 10.04
CA THR A 18 36.68 -19.09 9.15
C THR A 18 35.86 -18.02 9.85
N ILE A 19 36.16 -16.76 9.55
CA ILE A 19 35.23 -15.66 9.81
C ILE A 19 34.04 -15.88 8.87
N PRO A 20 32.78 -15.89 9.36
CA PRO A 20 31.62 -15.88 8.48
C PRO A 20 31.61 -14.53 7.75
N GLY A 21 32.14 -14.53 6.52
CA GLY A 21 32.18 -13.36 5.68
C GLY A 21 30.77 -12.94 5.32
N CYS A 22 30.41 -11.70 5.65
CA CYS A 22 29.41 -10.97 4.90
C CYS A 22 29.71 -11.15 3.40
N ALA A 23 28.72 -11.56 2.61
CA ALA A 23 28.87 -11.53 1.16
C ALA A 23 29.26 -10.09 0.74
N PRO A 24 30.25 -9.92 -0.15
CA PRO A 24 30.62 -8.60 -0.61
C PRO A 24 29.41 -7.94 -1.29
N ALA A 25 29.20 -6.65 -1.02
CA ALA A 25 28.17 -5.87 -1.69
C ALA A 25 28.42 -5.91 -3.20
N LYS A 26 27.37 -6.20 -3.99
CA LYS A 26 27.45 -6.33 -5.44
C LYS A 26 27.95 -5.04 -6.08
N SER A 27 28.83 -5.15 -7.08
CA SER A 27 29.26 -3.97 -7.84
C SER A 27 28.07 -3.32 -8.56
N PRO A 28 28.14 -2.02 -8.91
CA PRO A 28 27.11 -1.36 -9.71
C PRO A 28 26.81 -2.10 -11.03
N GLU A 29 27.83 -2.67 -11.67
CA GLU A 29 27.71 -3.45 -12.90
C GLU A 29 27.00 -4.79 -12.66
N GLN A 30 27.30 -5.47 -11.55
CA GLN A 30 26.61 -6.70 -11.17
C GLN A 30 25.14 -6.46 -10.84
N ARG A 31 24.82 -5.34 -10.18
CA ARG A 31 23.43 -4.92 -9.92
C ARG A 31 22.70 -4.62 -11.22
N LEU A 32 23.32 -3.86 -12.13
CA LEU A 32 22.76 -3.57 -13.44
C LEU A 32 22.54 -4.85 -14.27
N GLN A 33 23.49 -5.79 -14.23
CA GLN A 33 23.39 -7.07 -14.94
C GLN A 33 22.23 -7.91 -14.40
N GLU A 34 22.08 -7.98 -13.07
CA GLU A 34 20.95 -8.66 -12.45
C GLU A 34 19.64 -7.93 -12.76
N GLU A 35 19.58 -6.60 -12.66
CA GLU A 35 18.42 -5.79 -13.04
C GLU A 35 18.00 -6.06 -14.48
N LEU A 36 18.95 -6.11 -15.43
CA LEU A 36 18.68 -6.43 -16.84
C LEU A 36 18.17 -7.87 -17.04
N VAL A 37 18.74 -8.85 -16.32
CA VAL A 37 18.25 -10.24 -16.31
C VAL A 37 16.83 -10.32 -15.73
N TYR A 38 16.52 -9.51 -14.71
CA TYR A 38 15.15 -9.42 -14.18
C TYR A 38 14.20 -8.71 -15.13
N MET A 39 14.64 -7.71 -15.89
CA MET A 39 13.81 -7.10 -16.93
C MET A 39 13.50 -8.08 -18.07
N GLU A 40 14.46 -8.93 -18.42
CA GLU A 40 14.24 -10.05 -19.35
C GLU A 40 13.22 -11.04 -18.78
N TYR A 41 13.27 -11.35 -17.47
CA TYR A 41 12.30 -12.21 -16.79
C TYR A 41 10.90 -11.56 -16.66
N ALA A 42 10.85 -10.25 -16.40
CA ALA A 42 9.62 -9.48 -16.31
C ALA A 42 8.99 -9.19 -17.68
N GLN A 43 9.72 -9.42 -18.79
CA GLN A 43 9.29 -9.18 -20.17
C GLN A 43 8.89 -7.72 -20.45
N GLU A 44 9.52 -6.74 -19.78
CA GLU A 44 9.26 -5.31 -20.02
C GLU A 44 10.48 -4.63 -20.66
N PRO A 45 10.30 -3.85 -21.73
CA PRO A 45 11.40 -3.09 -22.31
C PRO A 45 11.86 -2.01 -21.32
N LEU A 46 13.16 -1.73 -21.28
CA LEU A 46 13.70 -0.60 -20.53
C LEU A 46 13.26 0.71 -21.19
N ILE A 47 12.55 1.53 -20.42
CA ILE A 47 12.09 2.86 -20.78
C ILE A 47 12.90 3.86 -19.97
N ILE A 48 13.47 4.84 -20.66
CA ILE A 48 14.23 5.93 -20.04
C ILE A 48 13.64 7.24 -20.55
N ASN A 49 13.12 8.05 -19.64
CA ASN A 49 12.63 9.39 -19.92
C ASN A 49 13.44 10.38 -19.08
N ARG A 50 13.72 11.55 -19.64
CA ARG A 50 14.41 12.63 -18.92
C ARG A 50 13.44 13.77 -18.67
N ASP A 51 13.52 14.36 -17.49
CA ASP A 51 12.81 15.61 -17.21
C ASP A 51 13.59 16.84 -17.72
N GLU A 52 13.04 18.03 -17.49
CA GLU A 52 13.61 19.31 -17.92
C GLU A 52 14.99 19.57 -17.29
N ASP A 53 15.25 19.04 -16.09
CA ASP A 53 16.52 19.14 -15.37
C ASP A 53 17.54 18.06 -15.80
N GLY A 54 17.16 17.17 -16.73
CA GLY A 54 18.00 16.10 -17.26
C GLY A 54 18.06 14.84 -16.40
N TYR A 55 17.31 14.75 -15.30
CA TYR A 55 17.22 13.56 -14.46
C TYR A 55 16.56 12.42 -15.22
N ALA A 56 17.21 11.26 -15.24
CA ALA A 56 16.73 10.09 -15.96
C ALA A 56 15.80 9.24 -15.07
N TYR A 57 14.51 9.29 -15.38
CA TYR A 57 13.50 8.39 -14.87
C TYR A 57 13.48 7.10 -15.69
N THR A 58 13.39 5.95 -15.03
CA THR A 58 13.35 4.65 -15.70
C THR A 58 12.28 3.74 -15.13
N ASN A 59 12.05 2.59 -15.79
CA ASN A 59 11.36 1.44 -15.20
C ASN A 59 12.34 0.34 -14.77
N ALA A 60 13.61 0.66 -14.51
CA ALA A 60 14.56 -0.30 -13.99
C ALA A 60 14.05 -0.85 -12.63
N PRO A 61 14.05 -2.18 -12.42
CA PRO A 61 13.56 -2.78 -11.19
C PRO A 61 14.32 -2.29 -9.96
N GLN A 62 13.60 -2.01 -8.89
CA GLN A 62 14.13 -1.59 -7.60
C GLN A 62 13.94 -2.70 -6.58
N GLU A 63 15.03 -3.07 -5.92
CA GLU A 63 14.96 -4.01 -4.82
C GLU A 63 14.12 -3.42 -3.68
N THR A 64 13.10 -4.17 -3.27
CA THR A 64 12.10 -3.76 -2.30
C THR A 64 11.84 -4.89 -1.33
N TRP A 65 11.64 -4.56 -0.06
CA TRP A 65 11.41 -5.52 1.01
C TRP A 65 10.09 -5.23 1.73
N LEU A 66 9.23 -6.24 1.86
CA LEU A 66 8.06 -6.22 2.74
C LEU A 66 8.25 -7.31 3.78
N GLY A 67 8.82 -6.94 4.92
CA GLY A 67 9.31 -7.93 5.89
C GLY A 67 10.31 -8.89 5.23
N PRO A 68 10.19 -10.22 5.42
CA PRO A 68 11.13 -11.17 4.83
C PRO A 68 11.00 -11.31 3.30
N HIS A 69 9.96 -10.75 2.68
CA HIS A 69 9.68 -10.92 1.26
C HIS A 69 10.41 -9.89 0.41
N ARG A 70 11.14 -10.37 -0.60
CA ARG A 70 11.94 -9.57 -1.51
C ARG A 70 11.28 -9.46 -2.87
N PHE A 71 11.24 -8.24 -3.41
CA PHE A 71 10.63 -7.90 -4.69
C PHE A 71 11.59 -7.07 -5.55
N MET A 72 11.44 -7.17 -6.87
CA MET A 72 12.11 -6.31 -7.85
C MET A 72 11.04 -5.55 -8.64
N ILE A 73 10.55 -4.46 -8.06
CA ILE A 73 9.40 -3.69 -8.59
C ILE A 73 9.94 -2.60 -9.53
N PRO A 74 9.44 -2.44 -10.77
CA PRO A 74 9.89 -1.38 -11.67
C PRO A 74 9.75 0.01 -11.05
N ALA A 75 10.79 0.85 -11.17
CA ALA A 75 10.87 2.15 -10.49
C ALA A 75 9.64 3.05 -10.75
N ASN A 76 9.02 2.97 -11.93
CA ASN A 76 7.87 3.79 -12.31
C ASN A 76 6.55 3.40 -11.62
N TYR A 77 6.49 2.27 -10.90
CA TYR A 77 5.37 1.96 -10.01
C TYR A 77 5.39 2.80 -8.74
N PHE A 78 6.55 3.26 -8.27
CA PHE A 78 6.63 4.02 -7.03
C PHE A 78 6.09 5.43 -7.22
N SER A 79 5.50 6.01 -6.16
CA SER A 79 5.06 7.41 -6.16
C SER A 79 6.17 8.41 -6.53
N SER A 80 7.41 8.11 -6.16
CA SER A 80 8.61 8.88 -6.52
C SER A 80 9.08 8.65 -7.96
N GLN A 81 8.62 7.57 -8.57
CA GLN A 81 9.16 6.93 -9.77
C GLN A 81 10.65 6.59 -9.68
N ILE A 82 11.17 6.41 -8.46
CA ILE A 82 12.59 6.13 -8.18
C ILE A 82 12.74 4.81 -7.42
N GLY A 83 11.94 4.58 -6.37
CA GLY A 83 12.04 3.41 -5.50
C GLY A 83 11.26 3.59 -4.18
N PRO A 84 11.42 2.66 -3.22
CA PRO A 84 10.86 2.77 -1.87
C PRO A 84 11.30 4.07 -1.18
N ASP A 85 10.52 4.53 -0.20
CA ASP A 85 10.94 5.68 0.61
C ASP A 85 12.13 5.34 1.53
N PHE A 86 12.67 6.37 2.19
CA PHE A 86 13.85 6.24 3.04
C PHE A 86 13.64 5.33 4.28
N GLN A 87 12.39 5.07 4.66
CA GLN A 87 12.01 4.17 5.76
C GLN A 87 11.64 2.76 5.26
N GLY A 88 11.76 2.51 3.96
CA GLY A 88 11.36 1.26 3.32
C GLY A 88 9.85 1.16 3.06
N GLY A 89 9.09 2.25 3.24
CA GLY A 89 7.69 2.32 2.88
C GLY A 89 7.51 2.18 1.36
N VAL A 90 6.55 1.36 0.97
CA VAL A 90 6.26 1.04 -0.43
C VAL A 90 4.91 1.63 -0.79
N THR A 91 4.91 2.66 -1.65
CA THR A 91 3.68 3.21 -2.22
C THR A 91 3.71 3.10 -3.74
N MET A 92 2.87 2.21 -4.25
CA MET A 92 2.64 1.98 -5.67
C MET A 92 1.55 2.91 -6.21
N GLU A 93 1.71 3.43 -7.42
CA GLU A 93 0.71 4.24 -8.12
C GLU A 93 0.36 3.60 -9.46
N LEU A 94 -0.94 3.39 -9.68
CA LEU A 94 -1.52 2.86 -10.89
C LEU A 94 -2.51 3.89 -11.47
N GLU A 95 -2.71 3.86 -12.78
CA GLU A 95 -3.65 4.73 -13.47
C GLU A 95 -4.84 3.94 -14.01
N TRP A 96 -6.05 4.34 -13.62
CA TRP A 96 -7.30 3.84 -14.19
C TRP A 96 -7.50 4.37 -15.63
N PRO A 97 -8.07 3.59 -16.58
CA PRO A 97 -8.69 2.28 -16.40
C PRO A 97 -7.77 1.09 -16.57
N GLN A 98 -6.55 1.24 -17.09
CA GLN A 98 -5.69 0.08 -17.38
C GLN A 98 -5.03 -0.50 -16.11
N LEU A 99 -5.01 0.27 -15.02
CA LEU A 99 -4.35 -0.04 -13.75
C LEU A 99 -2.87 -0.38 -13.95
N LYS A 100 -2.21 0.41 -14.79
CA LYS A 100 -0.77 0.33 -15.07
C LYS A 100 -0.06 1.53 -14.45
N PRO A 101 1.25 1.43 -14.14
CA PRO A 101 2.00 2.58 -13.68
C PRO A 101 2.05 3.65 -14.78
N LEU A 102 2.15 4.91 -14.35
CA LEU A 102 2.49 5.99 -15.29
C LEU A 102 3.86 5.72 -15.93
N PRO A 103 4.09 6.20 -17.18
CA PRO A 103 5.41 6.16 -17.78
C PRO A 103 6.47 6.82 -16.88
N PRO A 104 7.75 6.39 -16.92
CA PRO A 104 8.81 7.03 -16.15
C PRO A 104 8.85 8.55 -16.38
N GLY A 105 8.95 9.34 -15.30
CA GLY A 105 8.98 10.81 -15.33
C GLY A 105 7.61 11.48 -15.50
N ARG A 106 6.57 10.76 -15.95
CA ARG A 106 5.24 11.35 -16.21
C ARG A 106 4.59 11.90 -14.95
N ARG A 107 4.92 11.34 -13.78
CA ARG A 107 4.35 11.74 -12.48
C ARG A 107 4.52 13.24 -12.18
N ARG A 108 5.65 13.84 -12.58
CA ARG A 108 6.00 15.25 -12.29
C ARG A 108 5.16 16.25 -13.07
N VAL A 109 4.69 15.85 -14.24
CA VAL A 109 4.05 16.72 -15.24
C VAL A 109 2.64 16.23 -15.59
N MET A 110 2.03 15.45 -14.69
CA MET A 110 0.69 14.89 -14.90
C MET A 110 -0.36 15.99 -15.01
N SER A 111 -1.36 15.72 -15.83
CA SER A 111 -2.57 16.48 -15.96
C SER A 111 -3.56 16.16 -14.84
N MET A 112 -4.54 17.04 -14.62
CA MET A 112 -5.61 16.79 -13.64
C MET A 112 -6.43 15.52 -13.94
N PRO A 113 -6.79 15.19 -15.20
CA PRO A 113 -7.43 13.92 -15.50
C PRO A 113 -6.63 12.68 -15.08
N GLU A 114 -5.32 12.66 -15.32
CA GLU A 114 -4.44 11.57 -14.88
C GLU A 114 -4.38 11.53 -13.35
N PHE A 115 -4.29 12.70 -12.69
CA PHE A 115 -4.35 12.78 -11.21
C PHE A 115 -5.63 12.18 -10.65
N TYR A 116 -6.79 12.49 -11.26
CA TYR A 116 -8.06 11.91 -10.82
C TYR A 116 -8.13 10.39 -11.05
N ALA A 117 -7.41 9.88 -12.05
CA ALA A 117 -7.33 8.46 -12.38
C ALA A 117 -6.33 7.67 -11.52
N LEU A 118 -5.56 8.33 -10.64
CA LEU A 118 -4.61 7.64 -9.78
C LEU A 118 -5.30 6.74 -8.76
N VAL A 119 -4.74 5.55 -8.64
CA VAL A 119 -4.96 4.57 -7.59
C VAL A 119 -3.64 4.42 -6.85
N ARG A 120 -3.55 4.99 -5.66
CA ARG A 120 -2.34 4.97 -4.84
C ARG A 120 -2.47 3.89 -3.78
N ALA A 121 -1.60 2.88 -3.80
CA ALA A 121 -1.58 1.77 -2.86
C ALA A 121 -0.31 1.81 -2.00
N SER A 122 -0.46 1.98 -0.68
CA SER A 122 0.60 1.82 0.31
C SER A 122 0.57 0.40 0.88
N LEU A 123 1.75 -0.20 1.02
CA LEU A 123 1.91 -1.60 1.41
C LEU A 123 2.68 -1.70 2.72
N ASP A 124 2.04 -2.29 3.73
CA ASP A 124 2.61 -2.46 5.06
C ASP A 124 2.74 -3.95 5.41
N TYR A 125 3.94 -4.37 5.81
CA TYR A 125 4.14 -5.72 6.35
C TYR A 125 3.61 -5.79 7.80
N VAL A 126 2.80 -6.81 8.08
CA VAL A 126 2.20 -7.02 9.41
C VAL A 126 2.88 -8.21 10.09
N ASP A 127 3.63 -7.91 11.15
CA ASP A 127 4.44 -8.89 11.90
C ASP A 127 3.84 -9.28 13.26
N LYS A 128 3.11 -8.34 13.90
CA LYS A 128 2.64 -8.47 15.29
C LYS A 128 1.25 -9.08 15.44
N LEU A 129 0.35 -8.82 14.50
CA LEU A 129 -1.04 -9.30 14.56
C LEU A 129 -1.37 -10.08 13.29
N PRO A 130 -2.27 -11.06 13.37
CA PRO A 130 -2.88 -11.62 12.17
C PRO A 130 -3.55 -10.49 11.35
N TRP A 131 -3.33 -10.49 10.03
CA TRP A 131 -3.83 -9.44 9.13
C TRP A 131 -5.35 -9.22 9.23
N TYR A 132 -6.12 -10.27 9.54
CA TYR A 132 -7.58 -10.17 9.67
C TYR A 132 -7.97 -9.37 10.92
N GLU A 133 -7.22 -9.51 12.02
CA GLU A 133 -7.46 -8.71 13.23
C GLU A 133 -7.18 -7.24 12.97
N SER A 134 -6.14 -6.92 12.19
CA SER A 134 -5.85 -5.54 11.78
C SER A 134 -6.97 -4.93 10.93
N LEU A 135 -7.59 -5.69 10.03
CA LEU A 135 -8.75 -5.24 9.26
C LEU A 135 -9.99 -5.05 10.13
N GLU A 136 -10.29 -5.99 11.03
CA GLU A 136 -11.45 -5.92 11.94
C GLU A 136 -11.34 -4.75 12.92
N ALA A 137 -10.16 -4.51 13.50
CA ALA A 137 -9.89 -3.34 14.34
C ALA A 137 -10.19 -2.01 13.60
N GLY A 138 -10.16 -2.06 12.27
CA GLY A 138 -10.51 -0.94 11.40
C GLY A 138 -11.99 -0.56 11.33
N VAL A 139 -12.89 -1.45 11.76
CA VAL A 139 -14.36 -1.26 11.79
C VAL A 139 -14.96 -1.44 13.18
N SER A 140 -14.20 -2.03 14.10
CA SER A 140 -14.57 -2.22 15.50
C SER A 140 -13.32 -2.11 16.37
N PRO A 141 -12.70 -0.93 16.47
CA PRO A 141 -11.47 -0.75 17.24
C PRO A 141 -11.71 -1.07 18.72
N PRO A 142 -10.73 -1.70 19.40
CA PRO A 142 -10.77 -1.81 20.85
C PRO A 142 -10.73 -0.40 21.44
N ASP A 143 -11.59 -0.16 22.43
CA ASP A 143 -11.73 1.14 23.07
C ASP A 143 -12.21 0.93 24.51
N ASP A 144 -11.51 1.54 25.47
CA ASP A 144 -11.81 1.38 26.89
C ASP A 144 -12.90 2.36 27.35
N ASP A 145 -13.12 3.45 26.59
CA ASP A 145 -14.14 4.43 26.91
C ASP A 145 -15.54 3.94 26.50
N PRO A 146 -16.49 3.79 27.44
CA PRO A 146 -17.86 3.35 27.14
C PRO A 146 -18.62 4.27 26.18
N ILE A 147 -18.28 5.57 26.10
CA ILE A 147 -18.94 6.50 25.17
C ILE A 147 -18.39 6.31 23.76
N SER A 148 -17.07 6.33 23.59
CA SER A 148 -16.41 6.13 22.28
C SER A 148 -16.69 4.74 21.68
N ARG A 149 -16.88 3.70 22.50
CA ARG A 149 -17.39 2.40 22.05
C ARG A 149 -18.77 2.43 21.41
N GLN A 150 -19.52 3.51 21.57
CA GLN A 150 -20.83 3.70 20.98
C GLN A 150 -20.83 4.67 19.80
N ASP A 151 -19.67 5.22 19.44
CA ASP A 151 -19.50 6.19 18.35
C ASP A 151 -19.78 5.51 17.00
N PRO A 152 -20.87 5.89 16.30
CA PRO A 152 -21.19 5.31 15.01
C PRO A 152 -20.16 5.66 13.93
N ASP A 153 -19.32 6.70 14.11
CA ASP A 153 -18.24 6.96 13.17
C ASP A 153 -17.13 5.90 13.26
N ARG A 154 -16.91 5.31 14.45
CA ARG A 154 -15.82 4.37 14.73
C ARG A 154 -16.26 2.92 14.81
N GLN A 155 -17.52 2.64 15.15
CA GLN A 155 -17.98 1.31 15.54
C GLN A 155 -19.10 0.81 14.63
N ILE A 156 -18.84 -0.29 13.91
CA ILE A 156 -19.80 -0.86 12.94
C ILE A 156 -21.13 -1.31 13.57
N SER A 157 -21.09 -1.79 14.81
CA SER A 157 -22.27 -2.21 15.58
C SER A 157 -23.28 -1.09 15.80
N HIS A 158 -22.86 0.16 15.60
CA HIS A 158 -23.64 1.36 15.77
C HIS A 158 -23.97 2.06 14.44
N ARG A 159 -23.76 1.36 13.32
CA ARG A 159 -24.12 1.79 11.96
C ARG A 159 -25.32 1.01 11.44
N THR A 160 -26.04 1.62 10.52
CA THR A 160 -27.12 0.97 9.78
C THR A 160 -26.55 0.23 8.57
N ARG A 161 -26.90 -1.05 8.44
CA ARG A 161 -26.60 -1.87 7.26
C ARG A 161 -27.60 -1.53 6.15
N ASP A 162 -27.10 -1.28 4.95
CA ASP A 162 -27.93 -1.10 3.76
C ASP A 162 -28.54 -2.45 3.30
N GLU A 163 -29.75 -2.46 2.78
CA GLU A 163 -30.34 -3.69 2.23
C GLU A 163 -29.72 -4.05 0.87
N GLU A 164 -29.28 -3.04 0.13
CA GLU A 164 -28.65 -3.21 -1.17
C GLU A 164 -27.16 -3.56 -1.05
N VAL A 165 -26.70 -4.44 -1.94
CA VAL A 165 -25.28 -4.78 -2.10
C VAL A 165 -24.71 -4.00 -3.29
N PHE A 166 -23.68 -3.19 -3.04
CA PHE A 166 -23.06 -2.31 -4.04
C PHE A 166 -21.79 -2.94 -4.59
N TYR A 167 -21.78 -3.33 -5.88
CA TYR A 167 -20.60 -3.94 -6.52
C TYR A 167 -20.06 -5.17 -5.77
N GLY A 168 -20.94 -5.96 -5.14
CA GLY A 168 -20.56 -7.09 -4.30
C GLY A 168 -20.11 -6.73 -2.89
N LEU A 169 -20.26 -5.46 -2.47
CA LEU A 169 -19.91 -4.97 -1.14
C LEU A 169 -21.16 -4.62 -0.33
N GLN A 170 -21.14 -4.99 0.95
CA GLN A 170 -22.17 -4.58 1.88
C GLN A 170 -21.91 -3.16 2.38
N ARG A 171 -22.83 -2.23 2.11
CA ARG A 171 -22.73 -0.86 2.62
C ARG A 171 -23.24 -0.75 4.06
N TRP A 172 -22.55 0.06 4.85
CA TRP A 172 -22.89 0.46 6.21
C TRP A 172 -22.73 1.98 6.33
N TYR A 173 -23.76 2.66 6.79
CA TYR A 173 -23.80 4.12 6.88
C TYR A 173 -24.33 4.55 8.24
N VAL A 174 -24.05 5.80 8.61
CA VAL A 174 -24.60 6.39 9.83
C VAL A 174 -25.95 7.02 9.49
N SER A 175 -27.04 6.37 9.91
CA SER A 175 -28.40 6.87 9.68
C SER A 175 -28.73 8.07 10.57
N GLU A 176 -29.86 8.74 10.30
CA GLU A 176 -30.33 9.81 11.20
C GLU A 176 -30.66 9.28 12.60
N ALA A 177 -31.15 8.03 12.70
CA ALA A 177 -31.40 7.39 13.99
C ALA A 177 -30.09 7.12 14.75
N ASP A 178 -29.05 6.63 14.06
CA ASP A 178 -27.73 6.40 14.65
C ASP A 178 -27.13 7.69 15.20
N ARG A 179 -27.24 8.79 14.44
CA ARG A 179 -26.79 10.12 14.86
C ARG A 179 -27.55 10.61 16.08
N ARG A 180 -28.88 10.55 16.05
CA ARG A 180 -29.73 11.05 17.14
C ARG A 180 -29.42 10.32 18.44
N ARG A 181 -29.34 8.99 18.39
CA ARG A 181 -28.96 8.15 19.54
C ARG A 181 -27.63 8.58 20.14
N TYR A 182 -26.59 8.76 19.31
CA TYR A 182 -25.28 9.13 19.82
C TYR A 182 -25.22 10.58 20.33
N GLN A 183 -25.94 11.51 19.69
CA GLN A 183 -26.06 12.89 20.17
C GLN A 183 -26.77 12.99 21.52
N GLU A 184 -27.79 12.17 21.76
CA GLU A 184 -28.44 12.05 23.07
C GLU A 184 -27.47 11.48 24.12
N LEU A 185 -26.70 10.44 23.76
CA LEU A 185 -25.68 9.86 24.64
C LEU A 185 -24.60 10.87 25.04
N THR A 186 -24.17 11.73 24.11
CA THR A 186 -23.09 12.70 24.32
C THR A 186 -23.59 14.08 24.74
N GLN A 187 -24.87 14.22 25.06
CA GLN A 187 -25.45 15.48 25.51
C GLN A 187 -24.78 15.94 26.82
N GLY A 188 -24.26 17.16 26.82
CA GLY A 188 -23.55 17.74 27.97
C GLY A 188 -22.12 17.21 28.16
N GLN A 189 -21.64 16.36 27.26
CA GLN A 189 -20.25 15.91 27.23
C GLN A 189 -19.37 16.85 26.40
N ASP A 190 -18.05 16.70 26.55
CA ASP A 190 -17.06 17.44 25.76
C ASP A 190 -17.21 17.14 24.26
N GLN A 191 -17.55 18.17 23.48
CA GLN A 191 -17.83 18.01 22.04
C GLN A 191 -16.56 17.89 21.20
N ILE A 192 -15.39 18.22 21.75
CA ILE A 192 -14.12 18.01 21.04
C ILE A 192 -13.78 16.52 21.03
N THR A 193 -14.06 15.82 22.13
CA THR A 193 -13.78 14.40 22.30
C THR A 193 -14.90 13.53 21.72
N TYR A 194 -16.17 13.89 21.96
CA TYR A 194 -17.33 13.03 21.65
C TYR A 194 -18.25 13.58 20.55
N GLY A 195 -17.92 14.74 19.97
CA GLY A 195 -18.70 15.32 18.89
C GLY A 195 -18.58 14.50 17.62
N LEU A 196 -19.72 14.24 16.96
CA LEU A 196 -19.69 13.64 15.63
C LEU A 196 -19.22 14.66 14.59
N PRO A 197 -18.49 14.21 13.54
CA PRO A 197 -18.26 15.02 12.36
C PRO A 197 -19.57 15.53 11.74
N ALA A 198 -19.47 16.60 10.95
CA ALA A 198 -20.61 17.06 10.18
C ALA A 198 -21.13 15.94 9.28
N ARG A 199 -22.44 15.91 9.00
CA ARG A 199 -23.08 14.77 8.29
C ARG A 199 -22.40 14.38 6.99
N ARG A 200 -21.90 15.37 6.25
CA ARG A 200 -21.18 15.18 4.99
C ARG A 200 -19.78 14.59 5.14
N ASP A 201 -19.18 14.73 6.32
CA ASP A 201 -17.81 14.32 6.62
C ASP A 201 -17.75 12.92 7.24
N ILE A 202 -18.90 12.33 7.63
CA ILE A 202 -18.99 10.92 8.05
C ILE A 202 -18.95 10.02 6.81
N GLN A 203 -18.00 9.10 6.78
CA GLN A 203 -17.77 8.19 5.66
C GLN A 203 -18.78 7.04 5.63
N ASP A 204 -19.20 6.65 4.42
CA ASP A 204 -19.90 5.38 4.16
C ASP A 204 -18.88 4.25 4.11
N TRP A 205 -19.21 3.09 4.69
CA TRP A 205 -18.34 1.93 4.70
C TRP A 205 -18.89 0.85 3.76
N TYR A 206 -18.02 0.22 2.98
CA TYR A 206 -18.33 -0.87 2.07
C TYR A 206 -17.41 -2.04 2.40
N LEU A 207 -18.02 -3.16 2.79
CA LEU A 207 -17.29 -4.28 3.38
C LEU A 207 -17.52 -5.56 2.58
N ARG A 208 -16.46 -6.38 2.44
CA ARG A 208 -16.56 -7.78 2.01
C ARG A 208 -16.00 -8.67 3.10
N ARG A 209 -16.76 -9.71 3.45
CA ARG A 209 -16.36 -10.77 4.39
C ARG A 209 -16.24 -12.10 3.65
N ASP A 210 -15.42 -13.01 4.18
CA ASP A 210 -15.40 -14.40 3.73
C ASP A 210 -16.63 -15.19 4.25
N ALA A 211 -16.71 -16.48 3.91
CA ALA A 211 -17.80 -17.35 4.35
C ALA A 211 -17.80 -17.61 5.88
N GLN A 212 -16.67 -17.40 6.56
CA GLN A 212 -16.51 -17.53 8.00
C GLN A 212 -16.82 -16.22 8.73
N GLY A 213 -17.05 -15.14 7.99
CA GLY A 213 -17.36 -13.82 8.51
C GLY A 213 -16.15 -12.91 8.71
N HIS A 214 -14.92 -13.32 8.38
CA HIS A 214 -13.74 -12.47 8.51
C HIS A 214 -13.72 -11.38 7.45
N LEU A 215 -13.38 -10.15 7.84
CA LEU A 215 -13.25 -9.03 6.93
C LEU A 215 -12.06 -9.22 5.98
N LEU A 216 -12.35 -9.24 4.68
CA LEU A 216 -11.34 -9.32 3.61
C LEU A 216 -11.04 -7.95 3.00
N THR A 217 -12.06 -7.11 2.92
CA THR A 217 -11.99 -5.79 2.28
C THR A 217 -12.81 -4.80 3.09
N ARG A 218 -12.22 -3.64 3.36
CA ARG A 218 -12.86 -2.50 4.01
C ARG A 218 -12.63 -1.24 3.18
N ILE A 219 -13.69 -0.63 2.67
CA ILE A 219 -13.59 0.62 1.91
C ILE A 219 -14.42 1.68 2.63
N LYS A 220 -13.80 2.80 3.00
CA LYS A 220 -14.49 3.96 3.54
C LYS A 220 -14.49 5.03 2.46
N CYS A 221 -15.64 5.51 2.05
CA CYS A 221 -15.74 6.61 1.09
C CYS A 221 -16.46 7.78 1.72
N GLU A 222 -16.18 9.00 1.26
CA GLU A 222 -17.05 10.12 1.58
C GLU A 222 -18.51 9.78 1.26
N SER A 223 -19.44 10.32 2.07
CA SER A 223 -20.86 9.94 2.05
C SER A 223 -21.48 10.10 0.65
N ARG A 224 -22.30 9.12 0.22
CA ARG A 224 -23.06 9.19 -1.05
C ARG A 224 -23.99 10.41 -1.16
N ALA A 225 -24.28 11.09 -0.05
CA ALA A 225 -25.02 12.35 -0.06
C ALA A 225 -24.22 13.51 -0.68
N LEU A 226 -22.89 13.39 -0.76
CA LEU A 226 -22.03 14.33 -1.47
C LEU A 226 -21.98 14.00 -2.97
N PRO A 227 -21.91 15.00 -3.85
CA PRO A 227 -21.60 14.79 -5.27
C PRO A 227 -20.16 14.30 -5.44
N ASP A 228 -19.90 13.52 -6.49
CA ASP A 228 -18.56 12.95 -6.74
C ASP A 228 -17.51 14.00 -7.11
N GLY A 229 -17.93 15.12 -7.70
CA GLY A 229 -17.06 16.20 -8.18
C GLY A 229 -16.20 15.87 -9.40
N VAL A 230 -16.23 14.62 -9.85
CA VAL A 230 -15.62 14.14 -11.10
C VAL A 230 -16.58 13.16 -11.78
N LYS A 231 -16.37 12.94 -13.08
CA LYS A 231 -17.15 12.00 -13.89
C LYS A 231 -16.22 11.13 -14.73
N ILE A 232 -16.66 9.92 -15.02
CA ILE A 232 -16.00 9.04 -15.98
C ILE A 232 -16.54 9.36 -17.38
N GLU A 233 -15.65 9.74 -18.29
CA GLU A 233 -15.94 9.98 -19.70
C GLU A 233 -15.05 9.06 -20.55
N GLY A 234 -15.61 7.94 -21.00
CA GLY A 234 -14.84 6.91 -21.71
C GLY A 234 -13.74 6.32 -20.82
N ASP A 235 -12.49 6.53 -21.21
CA ASP A 235 -11.28 6.09 -20.51
C ASP A 235 -10.64 7.17 -19.65
N ARG A 236 -11.32 8.30 -19.42
CA ARG A 236 -10.81 9.43 -18.63
C ARG A 236 -11.72 9.77 -17.46
N ILE A 237 -11.12 10.45 -16.48
CA ILE A 237 -11.85 11.07 -15.40
C ILE A 237 -11.70 12.59 -15.55
N VAL A 238 -12.84 13.27 -15.62
CA VAL A 238 -12.88 14.73 -15.81
C VAL A 238 -13.52 15.38 -14.59
N ALA A 239 -13.09 16.61 -14.28
CA ALA A 239 -13.74 17.42 -13.26
C ALA A 239 -15.18 17.75 -13.68
N ASP A 240 -16.10 17.69 -12.73
CA ASP A 240 -17.40 18.31 -12.89
C ASP A 240 -17.29 19.78 -12.47
N PRO A 241 -17.44 20.75 -13.39
CA PRO A 241 -17.26 22.16 -13.08
C PRO A 241 -18.29 22.70 -12.06
N ALA A 242 -19.37 21.95 -11.79
CA ALA A 242 -20.32 22.30 -10.74
C ALA A 242 -19.75 22.17 -9.31
N TYR A 243 -18.62 21.49 -9.14
CA TYR A 243 -18.05 21.18 -7.82
C TYR A 243 -16.55 21.49 -7.75
N SER A 244 -16.10 21.97 -6.60
CA SER A 244 -14.71 22.41 -6.39
C SER A 244 -13.78 21.30 -5.87
N ARG A 245 -14.32 20.15 -5.50
CA ARG A 245 -13.57 19.01 -4.95
C ARG A 245 -14.11 17.70 -5.48
N SER A 246 -13.24 16.73 -5.72
CA SER A 246 -13.61 15.35 -5.97
C SER A 246 -13.75 14.59 -4.65
N THR A 247 -14.60 13.57 -4.63
CA THR A 247 -14.74 12.69 -3.45
C THR A 247 -13.85 11.47 -3.54
N SER A 248 -13.33 11.00 -2.41
CA SER A 248 -12.39 9.87 -2.35
C SER A 248 -12.90 8.67 -1.54
N CYS A 249 -12.17 7.58 -1.68
CA CYS A 249 -12.26 6.38 -0.85
C CYS A 249 -10.89 6.00 -0.29
N ASP A 250 -10.90 5.49 0.95
CA ASP A 250 -9.82 4.79 1.63
C ASP A 250 -10.16 3.28 1.68
N HIS A 251 -9.39 2.46 0.98
CA HIS A 251 -9.63 1.02 0.81
C HIS A 251 -8.51 0.23 1.48
N ALA A 252 -8.84 -0.61 2.45
CA ALA A 252 -7.92 -1.56 3.06
C ALA A 252 -8.27 -3.01 2.68
N PHE A 253 -7.27 -3.81 2.32
CA PHE A 253 -7.40 -5.25 2.11
C PHE A 253 -6.08 -5.96 2.41
N ALA A 254 -6.15 -7.24 2.73
CA ALA A 254 -4.95 -8.05 3.03
C ALA A 254 -4.49 -8.89 1.84
N ILE A 255 -3.19 -9.15 1.80
CA ILE A 255 -2.54 -10.13 0.93
C ILE A 255 -1.83 -11.15 1.84
N PRO A 256 -2.54 -12.21 2.29
CA PRO A 256 -2.03 -13.14 3.30
C PRO A 256 -0.71 -13.81 2.91
N LYS A 257 -0.51 -14.09 1.62
CA LYS A 257 0.72 -14.70 1.07
C LYS A 257 2.00 -13.96 1.50
N TYR A 258 1.94 -12.65 1.63
CA TYR A 258 3.07 -11.79 1.98
C TYR A 258 2.92 -11.13 3.36
N LYS A 259 1.87 -11.51 4.13
CA LYS A 259 1.45 -10.83 5.37
C LYS A 259 1.39 -9.31 5.19
N THR A 260 0.90 -8.86 4.05
CA THR A 260 0.84 -7.44 3.71
C THR A 260 -0.58 -6.92 3.88
N LEU A 261 -0.71 -5.77 4.56
CA LEU A 261 -1.92 -4.97 4.55
C LEU A 261 -1.73 -3.85 3.53
N VAL A 262 -2.70 -3.69 2.64
CA VAL A 262 -2.65 -2.69 1.57
C VAL A 262 -3.69 -1.62 1.85
N TYR A 263 -3.27 -0.36 1.82
CA TYR A 263 -4.14 0.81 1.91
C TYR A 263 -4.14 1.55 0.58
N VAL A 264 -5.31 1.69 -0.03
CA VAL A 264 -5.48 2.28 -1.35
C VAL A 264 -6.33 3.54 -1.25
N GLY A 265 -5.86 4.64 -1.83
CA GLY A 265 -6.61 5.86 -2.05
C GLY A 265 -6.98 6.02 -3.52
N TYR A 266 -8.24 6.36 -3.80
CA TYR A 266 -8.72 6.67 -5.15
C TYR A 266 -10.00 7.51 -5.12
N ASN A 267 -10.38 8.13 -6.26
CA ASN A 267 -11.66 8.85 -6.37
C ASN A 267 -12.86 7.89 -6.33
N ARG A 268 -13.92 8.26 -5.60
CA ARG A 268 -15.08 7.40 -5.33
C ARG A 268 -15.79 6.86 -6.58
N VAL A 269 -15.73 7.59 -7.69
CA VAL A 269 -16.24 7.12 -9.01
C VAL A 269 -15.61 5.79 -9.46
N LEU A 270 -14.43 5.45 -8.93
CA LEU A 270 -13.70 4.21 -9.21
C LEU A 270 -14.07 3.06 -8.26
N LEU A 271 -14.96 3.28 -7.28
CA LEU A 271 -15.40 2.24 -6.35
C LEU A 271 -15.93 1.00 -7.08
N LYS A 272 -16.57 1.15 -8.24
CA LYS A 272 -17.07 0.01 -9.04
C LYS A 272 -15.96 -0.97 -9.49
N ASP A 273 -14.72 -0.52 -9.54
CA ASP A 273 -13.55 -1.26 -9.99
C ASP A 273 -12.68 -1.78 -8.82
N TRP A 274 -13.16 -1.66 -7.58
CA TRP A 274 -12.41 -2.02 -6.36
C TRP A 274 -11.79 -3.42 -6.42
N GLN A 275 -12.51 -4.42 -6.94
CA GLN A 275 -12.01 -5.79 -7.01
C GLN A 275 -10.86 -5.90 -8.03
N ARG A 276 -10.99 -5.23 -9.18
CA ARG A 276 -9.96 -5.17 -10.22
C ARG A 276 -8.70 -4.46 -9.72
N ILE A 277 -8.86 -3.45 -8.86
CA ILE A 277 -7.76 -2.78 -8.16
C ILE A 277 -7.03 -3.78 -7.25
N GLU A 278 -7.74 -4.50 -6.38
CA GLU A 278 -7.09 -5.48 -5.50
C GLU A 278 -6.36 -6.57 -6.30
N ASP A 279 -7.01 -7.11 -7.31
CA ASP A 279 -6.47 -8.22 -8.13
C ASP A 279 -5.24 -7.77 -8.90
N THR A 280 -5.22 -6.54 -9.41
CA THR A 280 -4.05 -5.98 -10.10
C THR A 280 -2.87 -5.79 -9.14
N ILE A 281 -3.12 -5.30 -7.93
CA ILE A 281 -2.06 -5.13 -6.92
C ILE A 281 -1.49 -6.50 -6.52
N ARG A 282 -2.35 -7.51 -6.26
CA ARG A 282 -1.91 -8.89 -5.98
C ARG A 282 -1.06 -9.46 -7.11
N ALA A 283 -1.53 -9.32 -8.36
CA ALA A 283 -0.82 -9.81 -9.53
C ALA A 283 0.54 -9.14 -9.73
N ASN A 284 0.63 -7.82 -9.48
CA ASN A 284 1.92 -7.11 -9.55
C ASN A 284 2.90 -7.62 -8.48
N LEU A 285 2.47 -7.81 -7.23
CA LEU A 285 3.34 -8.37 -6.20
C LEU A 285 3.79 -9.79 -6.56
N ASP A 286 2.89 -10.64 -7.04
CA ASP A 286 3.23 -11.99 -7.50
C ASP A 286 4.22 -11.99 -8.66
N ARG A 287 4.06 -11.07 -9.62
CA ARG A 287 4.93 -10.94 -10.79
C ARG A 287 6.35 -10.52 -10.40
N TYR A 288 6.49 -9.64 -9.42
CA TYR A 288 7.78 -9.07 -9.03
C TYR A 288 8.40 -9.73 -7.79
N TYR A 289 7.76 -10.77 -7.24
CA TYR A 289 8.28 -11.51 -6.10
C TYR A 289 9.49 -12.37 -6.49
N VAL A 290 10.55 -12.30 -5.67
CA VAL A 290 11.81 -12.99 -5.94
C VAL A 290 12.19 -14.01 -4.87
N GLY A 291 11.53 -13.99 -3.72
CA GLY A 291 11.75 -14.96 -2.65
C GLY A 291 11.83 -14.30 -1.27
N GLU A 292 12.26 -15.09 -0.29
CA GLU A 292 12.45 -14.64 1.08
C GLU A 292 13.94 -14.43 1.40
N GLY A 293 14.23 -13.55 2.36
CA GLY A 293 15.59 -13.33 2.84
C GLY A 293 15.66 -12.41 4.07
N GLU A 294 16.88 -12.11 4.53
CA GLU A 294 17.10 -11.29 5.74
C GLU A 294 17.44 -9.81 5.47
N GLY A 295 17.48 -9.38 4.20
CA GLY A 295 17.93 -8.03 3.82
C GLY A 295 17.09 -6.88 4.38
N TRP A 296 15.85 -7.14 4.80
CA TRP A 296 14.96 -6.17 5.43
C TRP A 296 15.45 -5.66 6.79
N LYS A 297 16.24 -6.45 7.53
CA LYS A 297 16.78 -6.07 8.85
C LYS A 297 17.72 -4.86 8.78
N HIS A 298 18.27 -4.56 7.60
CA HIS A 298 19.15 -3.40 7.37
C HIS A 298 18.41 -2.08 7.17
N TRP A 299 17.11 -2.13 6.89
CA TRP A 299 16.26 -0.96 6.66
C TRP A 299 15.54 -0.50 7.93
N SER A 300 15.29 -1.40 8.88
CA SER A 300 14.65 -1.08 10.17
C SER A 300 15.58 -0.50 11.24
N GLN A 301 16.87 -0.29 10.94
CA GLN A 301 17.90 0.16 11.89
C GLN A 301 18.54 1.51 11.51
N ARG A 302 17.97 2.27 10.57
CA ARG A 302 18.44 3.62 10.21
C ARG A 302 17.43 4.69 10.59
#